data_AF-A0A835VP79-F1
#
_entry.id   AF-A0A835VP79-F1
#
_cell.length_a   1.000
_cell.length_b   1.000
_cell.length_c   1.000
_cell.angle_alpha   90.00
_cell.angle_beta   90.00
_cell.angle_gamma   90.00
#
_symmetry.space_group_name_H-M   'P 1'
#
loop_
_entity.id
_entity.type
_entity.pdbx_description
1 polymer ?
#
loop_
_entity_poly.entity_id
_entity_poly.type
_entity_poly.pdbx_seq_one_letter_code
_entity_poly.pdbx_strand_id
1 'polypeptide(L)' 'MELPRCCNKDPKYCITYDCGPEENQTILVCEEHYSDELFHRFVIKMEKIEE' A
#
# COMPACT_ATOMS: atom_id res chain seq x y z
N MET A 1 11.61 -0.18 -11.66
CA MET A 1 11.02 0.70 -10.63
C MET A 1 10.58 -0.19 -9.50
N GLU A 2 11.30 -0.16 -8.39
CA GLU A 2 10.92 -0.92 -7.19
C GLU A 2 9.96 -0.05 -6.38
N LEU A 3 8.74 -0.54 -6.14
CA LEU A 3 7.79 0.17 -5.30
C LEU A 3 8.26 0.13 -3.83
N PRO A 4 8.08 1.22 -3.08
CA PRO A 4 8.41 1.25 -1.66
C PRO A 4 7.59 0.19 -0.91
N ARG A 5 8.25 -0.53 0.00
CA ARG A 5 7.63 -1.55 0.84
C ARG A 5 7.43 -1.02 2.25
N CYS A 6 6.31 -1.38 2.89
CA CYS A 6 6.08 -1.06 4.30
C CYS A 6 7.14 -1.68 5.22
N CYS A 7 7.67 -2.85 4.87
CA CYS A 7 8.70 -3.58 5.62
C CYS A 7 9.35 -4.66 4.74
N ASN A 8 10.28 -5.44 5.31
CA ASN A 8 10.98 -6.53 4.61
C ASN A 8 10.16 -7.83 4.48
N LYS A 9 8.92 -7.87 4.97
CA LYS A 9 8.03 -9.03 4.80
C LYS A 9 7.47 -9.08 3.38
N ASP A 10 7.03 -10.27 2.97
CA ASP A 10 6.37 -10.44 1.68
C ASP A 10 5.10 -9.57 1.61
N PRO A 11 5.02 -8.66 0.62
CA PRO A 11 3.85 -7.84 0.44
C PRO A 11 2.70 -8.70 -0.11
N LYS A 12 1.51 -8.51 0.45
CA LYS A 12 0.27 -9.17 0.00
C LYS A 12 -0.69 -8.19 -0.65
N TYR A 13 -0.45 -6.89 -0.47
CA TYR A 13 -1.29 -5.82 -0.97
C TYR A 13 -0.43 -4.75 -1.65
N CYS A 14 -0.96 -4.19 -2.72
CA CYS A 14 -0.45 -3.01 -3.39
C CYS A 14 -1.49 -1.90 -3.16
N ILE A 15 -1.09 -0.85 -2.45
CA ILE A 15 -2.01 0.21 -2.03
C ILE A 15 -1.54 1.52 -2.63
N THR A 16 -2.46 2.22 -3.29
CA THR A 16 -2.25 3.57 -3.80
C THR A 16 -2.99 4.57 -2.93
N TYR A 17 -2.25 5.57 -2.46
CA TYR A 17 -2.72 6.66 -1.62
C TYR A 17 -2.97 7.93 -2.43
N ASP A 18 -4.02 8.65 -2.04
CA ASP A 18 -4.24 10.03 -2.50
C ASP A 18 -3.32 10.96 -1.73
N CYS A 19 -2.38 11.59 -2.45
CA CYS A 19 -1.48 12.60 -1.90
C CYS A 19 -1.96 14.03 -2.26
N GLY A 20 -3.24 14.19 -2.64
CA GLY A 20 -3.84 15.48 -2.96
C GLY A 20 -3.23 16.14 -4.22
N PRO A 21 -2.54 17.29 -4.11
CA PRO A 21 -1.94 17.98 -5.24
C PRO A 21 -0.68 17.29 -5.80
N GLU A 22 -0.12 16.32 -5.08
CA GLU A 22 1.03 15.53 -5.52
C GLU A 22 0.62 14.27 -6.28
N GLU A 23 1.59 13.62 -6.94
CA GLU A 23 1.33 12.34 -7.61
C GLU A 23 0.96 11.26 -6.60
N ASN A 24 -0.03 10.43 -6.96
CA ASN A 24 -0.47 9.32 -6.13
C ASN A 24 0.68 8.38 -5.79
N GLN A 25 0.79 8.02 -4.51
CA GLN A 25 1.86 7.17 -4.04
C GLN A 25 1.39 5.72 -3.93
N THR A 26 2.03 4.82 -4.67
CA THR A 26 1.79 3.38 -4.57
C THR A 26 2.86 2.73 -3.69
N ILE A 27 2.43 1.95 -2.69
CA ILE A 27 3.30 1.23 -1.76
C ILE A 27 2.87 -0.23 -1.65
N LEU A 28 3.83 -1.10 -1.34
CA LEU A 28 3.61 -2.53 -1.11
C LEU A 28 3.46 -2.83 0.38
N VAL A 29 2.35 -3.42 0.77
CA VAL A 29 1.95 -3.64 2.17
C VAL A 29 1.82 -5.13 2.46
N CYS A 30 2.38 -5.58 3.60
CA CYS A 30 2.20 -6.94 4.08
C CYS A 30 0.85 -7.09 4.81
N GLU A 31 0.38 -8.32 5.00
CA GLU A 31 -0.91 -8.60 5.64
C GLU A 31 -1.03 -8.03 7.07
N GLU A 32 0.07 -8.03 7.83
CA GLU A 32 0.08 -7.51 9.20
C GLU A 32 -0.12 -5.99 9.25
N HIS A 33 0.60 -5.22 8.40
CA HIS A 33 0.43 -3.76 8.37
C HIS A 33 -0.86 -3.34 7.68
N TYR A 34 -1.36 -4.14 6.73
CA TYR A 34 -2.68 -3.91 6.12
C TYR A 34 -3.80 -3.98 7.16
N SER A 35 -3.64 -4.81 8.20
CA SER A 35 -4.64 -4.95 9.26
C SER A 35 -4.68 -3.75 10.23
N ASP A 36 -3.75 -2.80 10.11
CA ASP A 36 -3.74 -1.55 10.89
C ASP A 36 -4.69 -0.52 10.27
N GLU A 37 -5.67 -0.05 11.04
CA GLU A 37 -6.71 0.88 10.55
C GLU A 37 -6.15 2.17 9.94
N LEU A 38 -4.92 2.58 10.32
CA LEU A 38 -4.27 3.77 9.77
C LEU A 38 -3.99 3.65 8.26
N PHE A 39 -3.80 2.44 7.74
CA PHE A 39 -3.49 2.22 6.33
C PHE A 39 -4.67 2.49 5.40
N HIS A 40 -5.90 2.59 5.89
CA HIS A 40 -7.10 2.75 5.06
C HIS A 40 -7.56 4.21 4.89
N ARG A 41 -6.96 5.16 5.61
CA ARG A 41 -7.51 6.50 5.77
C ARG A 41 -7.45 7.39 4.51
N PHE A 42 -6.56 7.08 3.57
CA PHE A 42 -6.35 7.84 2.32
C PHE A 42 -6.16 6.93 1.10
N VAL A 43 -6.70 5.71 1.16
CA VAL A 43 -6.56 4.75 0.08
C VAL A 43 -7.53 5.08 -1.05
N ILE A 44 -6.99 5.22 -2.26
CA ILE A 44 -7.79 5.37 -3.49
C ILE A 44 -7.83 4.09 -4.31
N LYS A 45 -6.81 3.24 -4.18
CA LYS A 45 -6.78 1.94 -4.84
C LYS A 45 -6.09 0.91 -3.95
N MET A 46 -6.66 -0.28 -3.88
CA MET A 46 -6.02 -1.43 -3.25
C MET A 46 -6.15 -2.62 -4.18
N GLU A 47 -5.04 -3.30 -4.43
CA GLU A 47 -4.97 -4.52 -5.21
C GLU A 47 -4.28 -5.59 -4.38
N LYS A 48 -4.92 -6.75 -4.25
CA LYS A 48 -4.27 -7.89 -3.63
C LYS A 48 -3.26 -8.46 -4.64
N ILE A 49 -2.05 -8.68 -4.17
CA ILE A 49 -1.00 -9.34 -4.95
C ILE A 49 -1.28 -10.84 -4.81
N GLU A 50 -2.20 -11.34 -5.64
CA GLU A 50 -2.42 -12.78 -5.76
C GLU A 50 -1.27 -13.37 -6.58
N GLU A 51 -0.70 -14.47 -6.07
CA GLU A 51 0.26 -15.31 -6.80
C GLU A 51 -0.46 -16.19 -7.83
#